data_AF-A0A1A8DE93-F1
#
_entry.id   AF-A0A1A8DE93-F1
#
_cell.length_a   1.000
_cell.length_b   1.000
_cell.length_c   1.000
_cell.angle_alpha   90.00
_cell.angle_beta   90.00
_cell.angle_gamma   90.00
#
_symmetry.space_group_name_H-M   'P 1'
#
loop_
_entity.id
_entity.type
_entity.pdbx_description
1 polymer ?
#
loop_
_entity_poly.entity_id
_entity_poly.type
_entity_poly.pdbx_seq_one_letter_code
_entity_poly.pdbx_strand_id
1 'polypeptide(L)'
;TFRFLTFAERLSNVNIDVIHRIDRTGSYEEEVETHFSEGLTKWRDLNLTEHFTTFMKEVANKSQSFNMLVFHQKFIVETLKTHL
;
A
#
# COMPACT_ATOMS: atom_id res chain seq x y z
N THR A 1 -28.76 -0.04 7.98
CA THR A 1 -29.53 0.84 7.09
C THR A 1 -28.59 1.84 6.44
N PHE A 2 -28.59 1.95 5.11
CA PHE A 2 -27.75 2.92 4.40
C PHE A 2 -28.47 4.28 4.31
N ARG A 3 -27.76 5.38 4.57
CA ARG A 3 -28.25 6.76 4.45
C ARG A 3 -27.33 7.54 3.52
N PHE A 4 -27.91 8.41 2.69
CA PHE A 4 -27.12 9.37 1.91
C PHE A 4 -26.39 10.34 2.86
N LEU A 5 -25.11 10.55 2.59
CA LEU A 5 -24.28 11.58 3.19
C LEU A 5 -23.64 12.36 2.05
N THR A 6 -23.74 13.68 2.11
CA THR A 6 -23.02 14.60 1.24
C THR A 6 -21.52 14.40 1.38
N PHE A 7 -20.75 14.90 0.41
CA PHE A 7 -19.30 14.88 0.48
C PHE A 7 -18.78 15.57 1.75
N ALA A 8 -19.35 16.72 2.12
CA ALA A 8 -18.94 17.47 3.31
C ALA A 8 -19.19 16.69 4.61
N GLU A 9 -20.35 16.05 4.75
CA GLU A 9 -20.66 15.20 5.93
C GLU A 9 -19.74 13.98 6.01
N ARG A 10 -19.36 13.38 4.87
CA ARG A 10 -18.38 12.29 4.87
C ARG A 10 -17.02 12.78 5.31
N LEU A 11 -16.57 13.93 4.78
CA LEU A 11 -15.29 14.53 5.12
C LEU A 11 -15.20 14.89 6.60
N SER A 12 -16.26 15.47 7.19
CA SER A 12 -16.29 15.80 8.62
C SER A 12 -16.23 14.57 9.53
N ASN A 13 -16.63 13.40 9.01
CA ASN A 13 -16.58 12.14 9.74
C ASN A 13 -15.23 11.41 9.59
N VAL A 14 -14.33 11.86 8.72
CA VAL A 14 -12.98 11.30 8.60
C VAL A 14 -12.12 11.81 9.76
N ASN A 15 -11.70 10.91 10.65
CA ASN A 15 -10.70 11.18 11.67
C ASN A 15 -9.36 10.56 11.27
N ILE A 16 -8.30 11.37 11.25
CA ILE A 16 -6.94 10.90 10.94
C ILE A 16 -6.20 10.73 12.27
N ASP A 17 -6.31 9.53 12.84
CA ASP A 17 -5.58 9.13 14.05
C ASP A 17 -4.80 7.85 13.78
N VAL A 18 -3.55 8.03 13.34
CA VAL A 18 -2.68 6.91 12.94
C VAL A 18 -2.16 6.16 14.17
N ILE A 19 -2.07 6.81 15.34
CA ILE A 19 -1.49 6.25 16.57
C ILE A 19 -2.50 5.34 17.28
N HIS A 20 -3.78 5.74 17.30
CA HIS A 20 -4.85 4.95 17.94
C HIS A 20 -5.63 4.09 16.95
N ARG A 21 -5.16 3.98 15.71
CA ARG A 21 -5.73 3.04 14.76
C ARG A 21 -5.45 1.63 15.28
N ILE A 22 -6.48 1.00 15.84
CA ILE A 22 -6.46 -0.43 16.16
C ILE A 22 -6.35 -1.16 14.81
N ASP A 23 -5.13 -1.54 14.45
CA ASP A 23 -4.92 -2.30 13.24
C ASP A 23 -5.46 -3.71 13.47
N ARG A 24 -6.66 -3.99 12.93
CA ARG A 24 -7.24 -5.33 12.96
C ARG A 24 -6.55 -6.28 11.99
N THR A 25 -5.63 -5.79 11.15
CA THR A 25 -4.61 -6.64 10.53
C THR A 25 -3.47 -6.80 11.52
N GLY A 26 -3.60 -7.82 12.38
CA GLY A 26 -2.73 -8.04 13.53
C GLY A 26 -1.25 -8.05 13.19
N SER A 27 -0.47 -7.52 14.14
CA SER A 27 0.90 -7.89 14.50
C SER A 27 1.57 -8.88 13.54
N TYR A 28 2.41 -8.36 12.65
CA TYR A 28 3.29 -9.16 11.81
C TYR A 28 4.36 -9.82 12.68
N GLU A 29 4.03 -10.99 13.22
CA GLU A 29 4.97 -11.87 13.95
C GLU A 29 5.80 -12.76 13.01
N GLU A 30 5.56 -12.72 11.70
CA GLU A 30 6.35 -13.46 10.72
C GLU A 30 7.55 -12.64 10.24
N GLU A 31 8.74 -13.24 10.22
CA GLU A 31 9.92 -12.72 9.53
C GLU A 31 9.59 -12.49 8.05
N VAL A 32 9.14 -11.29 7.71
CA VAL A 32 8.95 -10.87 6.32
C VAL A 32 10.28 -10.39 5.75
N GLU A 33 10.56 -10.79 4.50
CA GLU A 33 11.80 -10.41 3.83
C GLU A 33 11.92 -8.88 3.69
N THR A 34 10.81 -8.20 3.36
CA THR A 34 10.67 -6.74 3.45
C THR A 34 9.20 -6.33 3.67
N HIS A 35 8.97 -5.27 4.44
CA HIS A 35 7.64 -4.65 4.57
C HIS A 35 7.06 -4.15 3.23
N PHE A 36 7.93 -3.78 2.28
CA PHE A 36 7.51 -3.34 0.96
C PHE A 36 6.89 -4.50 0.15
N SER A 37 7.55 -5.66 0.11
CA SER A 37 7.05 -6.85 -0.58
C SER A 37 5.74 -7.37 0.03
N GLU A 38 5.67 -7.34 1.37
CA GLU A 38 4.46 -7.63 2.12
C GLU A 38 3.30 -6.70 1.74
N GLY A 39 3.54 -5.39 1.76
CA GLY A 39 2.54 -4.40 1.35
C GLY A 39 2.07 -4.62 -0.09
N LEU A 40 3.00 -4.84 -1.03
CA LEU A 40 2.67 -5.14 -2.43
C LEU A 40 1.79 -6.39 -2.56
N THR A 41 2.08 -7.43 -1.79
CA THR A 41 1.31 -8.68 -1.81
C THR A 41 -0.09 -8.48 -1.23
N LYS A 42 -0.22 -7.78 -0.09
CA LYS A 42 -1.51 -7.44 0.51
C LYS A 42 -2.40 -6.65 -0.45
N TRP A 43 -1.82 -5.69 -1.17
CA TRP A 43 -2.56 -4.87 -2.12
C TRP A 43 -2.85 -5.57 -3.44
N ARG A 44 -2.11 -6.63 -3.81
CA ARG A 44 -2.33 -7.42 -5.03
C ARG A 44 -3.76 -7.94 -5.13
N ASP A 45 -4.30 -8.43 -4.02
CA ASP A 45 -5.61 -9.05 -4.01
C ASP A 45 -6.74 -8.02 -3.82
N LEU A 46 -6.42 -6.83 -3.32
CA LEU A 46 -7.39 -5.78 -2.99
C LEU A 46 -7.52 -4.71 -4.07
N ASN A 47 -6.48 -4.47 -4.85
CA ASN A 47 -6.43 -3.43 -5.87
C ASN A 47 -6.15 -4.04 -7.25
N LEU A 48 -7.18 -4.10 -8.10
CA LEU A 48 -7.10 -4.64 -9.46
C LEU A 48 -7.15 -3.55 -10.54
N THR A 49 -6.84 -2.30 -10.18
CA THR A 49 -6.80 -1.20 -11.14
C THR A 49 -5.63 -1.32 -12.10
N GLU A 50 -5.77 -0.78 -13.30
CA GLU A 50 -4.71 -0.80 -14.32
C GLU A 50 -3.44 -0.11 -13.83
N HIS A 51 -3.55 1.07 -13.22
CA HIS A 51 -2.40 1.79 -12.69
C HIS A 51 -1.61 0.96 -11.66
N PHE A 52 -2.31 0.32 -10.73
CA PHE A 52 -1.66 -0.49 -9.70
C PHE A 52 -1.06 -1.79 -10.26
N THR A 53 -1.77 -2.47 -11.17
CA THR A 53 -1.23 -3.70 -11.78
C THR A 53 -0.01 -3.44 -12.66
N THR A 54 0.05 -2.28 -13.34
CA THR A 54 1.24 -1.83 -14.08
C THR A 54 2.38 -1.50 -13.13
N PHE A 55 2.13 -0.66 -12.11
CA PHE A 55 3.11 -0.36 -11.05
C PHE A 55 3.73 -1.63 -10.47
N MET A 56 2.89 -2.59 -10.06
CA MET A 56 3.33 -3.84 -9.46
C MET A 56 4.24 -4.64 -10.39
N LYS A 57 3.90 -4.76 -11.68
CA LYS A 57 4.73 -5.48 -12.67
C LYS A 57 6.12 -4.88 -12.81
N GLU A 58 6.24 -3.56 -12.71
CA GLU A 58 7.52 -2.85 -12.85
C GLU A 58 8.45 -3.01 -11.65
N VAL A 59 7.88 -3.04 -10.44
CA VAL A 59 8.64 -3.07 -9.18
C VAL A 59 8.84 -4.47 -8.59
N ALA A 60 7.96 -5.44 -8.87
CA ALA A 60 7.96 -6.74 -8.19
C ALA A 60 9.27 -7.51 -8.34
N ASN A 61 9.91 -7.47 -9.53
CA ASN A 61 11.19 -8.14 -9.76
C ASN A 61 12.41 -7.37 -9.22
N LYS A 62 12.21 -6.15 -8.71
CA LYS A 62 13.26 -5.29 -8.13
C LYS A 62 13.18 -5.18 -6.62
N SER A 63 12.17 -5.79 -6.00
CA SER A 63 11.90 -5.65 -4.56
C SER A 63 11.68 -6.98 -3.85
N GLN A 64 12.15 -8.08 -4.43
CA GLN A 64 11.96 -9.43 -3.86
C GLN A 64 12.73 -9.58 -2.54
N SER A 65 13.95 -9.04 -2.48
CA SER A 65 14.79 -9.05 -1.28
C SER A 65 15.14 -7.66 -0.80
N PHE A 66 15.57 -7.55 0.46
CA PHE A 66 16.04 -6.28 1.04
C PHE A 66 17.18 -5.65 0.23
N ASN A 67 18.16 -6.46 -0.20
CA ASN A 67 19.29 -5.96 -0.99
C ASN A 67 18.85 -5.41 -2.34
N MET A 68 17.92 -6.10 -3.03
CA MET A 68 17.36 -5.62 -4.30
C MET A 68 16.55 -4.33 -4.10
N LEU A 69 15.73 -4.28 -3.05
CA LEU A 69 14.93 -3.11 -2.69
C LEU A 69 15.82 -1.88 -2.45
N VAL A 70 16.90 -2.03 -1.68
CA VAL A 70 17.86 -0.94 -1.40
C VAL A 70 18.61 -0.53 -2.66
N PHE A 71 19.08 -1.49 -3.46
CA PHE A 71 19.81 -1.21 -4.70
C PHE A 71 18.94 -0.46 -5.73
N HIS A 72 17.66 -0.83 -5.85
CA HIS A 72 16.71 -0.23 -6.80
C HIS A 72 15.83 0.87 -6.19
N GLN A 73 16.12 1.36 -4.97
CA GLN A 73 15.25 2.28 -4.23
C GLN A 73 14.81 3.51 -5.05
N LYS A 74 15.72 4.09 -5.84
CA LYS A 74 15.42 5.27 -6.65
C LYS A 74 14.39 4.96 -7.74
N PHE A 75 14.59 3.84 -8.44
CA PHE A 75 13.65 3.40 -9.47
C PHE A 75 12.26 3.17 -8.87
N ILE A 76 12.19 2.46 -7.74
CA ILE A 76 10.92 2.14 -7.09
C ILE A 76 10.17 3.41 -6.67
N VAL A 77 10.86 4.39 -6.10
CA VAL A 77 10.26 5.67 -5.69
C VAL A 77 9.76 6.47 -6.91
N GLU A 78 10.53 6.54 -8.00
CA GLU A 78 10.10 7.27 -9.20
C GLU A 78 8.94 6.57 -9.92
N THR A 79 8.94 5.25 -9.99
CA THR A 79 7.80 4.47 -10.50
C THR A 79 6.56 4.69 -9.64
N LEU A 80 6.69 4.73 -8.30
CA LEU A 80 5.56 5.05 -7.41
C LEU A 80 4.98 6.43 -7.71
N LYS A 81 5.82 7.47 -7.86
CA LYS A 81 5.36 8.82 -8.21
C LYS A 81 4.67 8.89 -9.57
N THR A 82 5.08 8.04 -10.52
CA THR A 82 4.49 7.99 -11.86
C THR A 82 3.07 7.42 -11.85
N HIS A 83 2.75 6.58 -10.87
CA HIS A 83 1.45 5.92 -10.72
C HIS A 83 0.55 6.50 -9.62
N LEU A 84 0.96 7.58 -8.95
CA LEU A 84 0.18 8.34 -7.97
C LEU A 84 -0.56 9.50 -8.64
#